data_AF-A0AAD1ZRA6-F1
#
_entry.id   AF-A0AAD1ZRA6-F1
#
_cell.length_a   1.000
_cell.length_b   1.000
_cell.length_c   1.000
_cell.angle_alpha   90.00
_cell.angle_beta   90.00
_cell.angle_gamma   90.00
#
_symmetry.space_group_name_H-M   'P 1'
#
loop_
_entity.id
_entity.type
_entity.pdbx_description
1 polymer ?
#
loop_
_entity_poly.entity_id
_entity_poly.type
_entity_poly.pdbx_seq_one_letter_code
_entity_poly.pdbx_strand_id
1 'polypeptide(L)'
;MKVHPVPRKRNITLRYDIASVLAQANTCRQKKLRRLPHIFAKVLELPFHSDADVSIEETPEFLKFTVDTDDVSDDVTADAIEIYPGVTKIVIRGNGIADLSGSELELDLWRFRLPECTQPELATAAYGSGELVVTVPKGAEEEDGSGGGGEDDDEDDGDIGAGRLVFVQ
;
A
#
# COMPACT_ATOMS: atom_id res chain seq x y z
N MET A 1 25.83 -32.41 24.33
CA MET A 1 26.34 -31.03 24.14
C MET A 1 25.53 -30.39 23.03
N LYS A 2 24.74 -29.34 23.34
CA LYS A 2 23.90 -28.63 22.38
C LYS A 2 24.63 -27.35 22.00
N VAL A 3 25.29 -27.38 20.85
CA VAL A 3 26.07 -26.24 20.32
C VAL A 3 25.10 -25.34 19.56
N HIS A 4 24.95 -24.09 20.01
CA HIS A 4 24.16 -23.08 19.31
C HIS A 4 25.00 -22.46 18.18
N PRO A 5 24.47 -22.29 16.96
CA PRO A 5 25.20 -21.62 15.89
C PRO A 5 25.31 -20.11 16.17
N VAL A 6 26.51 -19.57 15.97
CA VAL A 6 26.84 -18.14 16.16
C VAL A 6 26.22 -17.30 15.02
N PRO A 7 25.64 -16.12 15.30
CA PRO A 7 25.11 -15.24 14.26
C PRO A 7 26.23 -14.68 13.37
N ARG A 8 26.21 -15.01 12.07
CA ARG A 8 27.12 -14.41 11.07
C ARG A 8 26.64 -13.00 10.73
N LYS A 9 27.40 -11.99 11.18
CA LYS A 9 27.29 -10.59 10.77
C LYS A 9 27.38 -10.48 9.23
N ARG A 10 26.30 -10.06 8.57
CA ARG A 10 26.32 -9.70 7.14
C ARG A 10 26.47 -8.19 7.03
N ASN A 11 27.65 -7.74 6.61
CA ASN A 11 27.88 -6.34 6.27
C ASN A 11 27.28 -6.09 4.88
N ILE A 12 26.08 -5.50 4.80
CA ILE A 12 25.48 -5.09 3.54
C ILE A 12 26.03 -3.70 3.21
N THR A 13 27.01 -3.64 2.34
CA THR A 13 27.48 -2.40 1.71
C THR A 13 26.84 -2.33 0.32
N LEU A 14 25.81 -1.50 0.16
CA LEU A 14 25.24 -1.17 -1.14
C LEU A 14 26.17 -0.19 -1.86
N ARG A 15 27.08 -0.72 -2.70
CA ARG A 15 27.81 0.08 -3.68
C ARG A 15 27.12 -0.12 -5.02
N TYR A 16 26.39 0.88 -5.49
CA TYR A 16 25.84 0.91 -6.84
C TYR A 16 27.00 1.10 -7.83
N ASP A 17 27.59 -0.01 -8.28
CA ASP A 17 28.65 -0.01 -9.30
C ASP A 17 28.04 0.01 -10.70
N ILE A 18 27.85 1.22 -11.23
CA ILE A 18 27.29 1.50 -12.56
C ILE A 18 28.15 0.87 -13.67
N ALA A 19 29.46 0.73 -13.47
CA ALA A 19 30.36 0.12 -14.45
C ALA A 19 30.12 -1.38 -14.63
N SER A 20 29.74 -2.08 -13.56
CA SER A 20 29.39 -3.51 -13.59
C SER A 20 28.09 -3.79 -14.35
N VAL A 21 27.15 -2.83 -14.38
CA VAL A 21 25.89 -2.93 -15.14
C VAL A 21 26.15 -2.83 -16.64
N LEU A 22 27.01 -1.89 -17.07
CA LEU A 22 27.37 -1.69 -18.48
C LEU A 22 28.21 -2.87 -19.03
N ALA A 23 29.15 -3.41 -18.25
CA ALA A 23 29.93 -4.58 -18.64
C ALA A 23 29.07 -5.85 -18.80
N GLN A 24 27.92 -5.89 -18.12
CA GLN A 24 27.01 -7.02 -18.11
C GLN A 24 26.00 -7.04 -19.27
N ALA A 25 26.00 -6.02 -20.13
CA ALA A 25 25.14 -5.93 -21.32
C ALA A 25 25.63 -6.81 -22.49
N ASN A 26 26.92 -7.16 -22.54
CA ASN A 26 27.54 -7.88 -23.66
C ASN A 26 27.55 -9.42 -23.52
N THR A 27 26.94 -9.98 -22.48
CA THR A 27 26.80 -11.44 -22.34
C THR A 27 25.38 -11.79 -21.95
N CYS A 28 24.56 -12.09 -22.95
CA CYS A 28 23.24 -12.70 -22.83
C CYS A 28 23.35 -14.14 -22.29
N ARG A 29 23.78 -14.27 -21.03
CA ARG A 29 23.47 -15.44 -20.21
C ARG A 29 22.07 -15.25 -19.69
N GLN A 30 21.24 -16.28 -19.71
CA GLN A 30 19.89 -16.26 -19.15
C GLN A 30 19.98 -15.97 -17.65
N LYS A 31 19.97 -14.68 -17.30
CA LYS A 31 19.95 -14.21 -15.93
C LYS A 31 18.55 -14.52 -15.42
N LYS A 32 18.44 -15.52 -14.56
CA LYS A 32 17.24 -15.72 -13.75
C LYS A 32 16.94 -14.38 -13.08
N LEU A 33 15.85 -13.74 -13.48
CA LEU A 33 15.42 -12.47 -12.92
C LEU A 33 15.29 -12.65 -11.41
N ARG A 34 15.95 -11.78 -10.65
CA ARG A 34 15.69 -11.70 -9.20
C ARG A 34 14.34 -11.01 -9.06
N ARG A 35 13.45 -11.56 -8.22
CA ARG A 35 12.21 -10.84 -7.90
C ARG A 35 12.61 -9.49 -7.33
N LEU A 36 12.09 -8.42 -7.92
CA LEU A 36 12.23 -7.09 -7.34
C LEU A 36 11.61 -7.10 -5.94
N PRO A 37 12.17 -6.35 -4.99
CA PRO A 37 11.47 -6.06 -3.75
C PRO A 37 10.08 -5.55 -4.12
N HIS A 38 9.04 -6.10 -3.49
CA HIS A 38 7.68 -5.63 -3.73
C HIS A 38 7.60 -4.16 -3.28
N ILE A 39 7.42 -3.27 -4.25
CA ILE A 39 7.14 -1.85 -4.00
C ILE A 39 5.61 -1.72 -3.98
N PHE A 40 5.09 -1.07 -2.95
CA PHE A 40 3.67 -0.82 -2.81
C PHE A 40 3.27 0.26 -3.80
N ALA A 41 2.14 0.09 -4.47
CA ALA A 41 1.67 1.07 -5.44
C ALA A 41 1.23 2.39 -4.79
N LYS A 42 0.72 2.34 -3.54
CA LYS A 42 0.20 3.51 -2.83
C LYS A 42 0.72 3.53 -1.39
N VAL A 43 1.28 4.67 -0.97
CA VAL A 43 1.87 4.83 0.37
C VAL A 43 1.50 6.19 0.95
N LEU A 44 1.07 6.23 2.20
CA LEU A 44 1.00 7.45 3.01
C LEU A 44 2.31 7.58 3.81
N GLU A 45 2.91 8.77 3.82
CA GLU A 45 4.01 9.12 4.72
C GLU A 45 3.63 10.36 5.51
N LEU A 46 3.68 10.23 6.83
CA LEU A 46 3.43 11.33 7.76
C LEU A 46 4.76 11.91 8.24
N PRO A 47 4.83 13.22 8.52
CA PRO A 47 6.03 13.91 8.97
C PRO A 47 6.30 13.69 10.46
N PHE A 48 6.26 12.43 10.91
CA PHE A 48 6.54 12.04 12.29
C PHE A 48 7.46 10.83 12.30
N HIS A 49 8.14 10.61 13.43
CA HIS A 49 8.91 9.39 13.62
C HIS A 49 8.02 8.15 13.55
N SER A 50 8.62 7.03 13.14
CA SER A 50 7.94 5.77 12.88
C SER A 50 7.29 5.15 14.12
N ASP A 51 7.64 5.60 15.32
CA ASP A 51 7.06 5.21 16.60
C ASP A 51 5.95 6.16 17.10
N ALA A 52 5.59 7.19 16.32
CA ALA A 52 4.47 8.06 16.62
C ALA A 52 3.15 7.28 16.75
N ASP A 53 2.33 7.68 17.72
CA ASP A 53 1.02 7.08 17.95
C ASP A 53 0.01 7.67 16.96
N VAL A 54 -0.36 6.87 15.96
CA VAL A 54 -1.28 7.27 14.90
C VAL A 54 -2.51 6.40 14.99
N SER A 55 -3.65 7.00 15.28
CA SER A 55 -4.93 6.31 15.25
C SER A 55 -5.42 6.17 13.81
N ILE A 56 -5.91 4.98 13.46
CA ILE A 56 -6.36 4.66 12.10
C ILE A 56 -7.82 4.20 12.17
N GLU A 57 -8.68 4.93 11.48
CA GLU A 57 -10.08 4.58 11.26
C GLU A 57 -10.27 4.16 9.81
N GLU A 58 -10.84 2.98 9.59
CA GLU A 58 -11.14 2.47 8.25
C GLU A 58 -12.64 2.29 8.08
N THR A 59 -13.17 2.86 7.01
CA THR A 59 -14.54 2.68 6.56
C THR A 59 -14.53 2.17 5.10
N PRO A 60 -15.68 1.76 4.54
CA PRO A 60 -15.78 1.48 3.11
C PRO A 60 -15.42 2.69 2.23
N GLU A 61 -15.66 3.91 2.73
CA GLU A 61 -15.51 5.15 1.96
C GLU A 61 -14.13 5.79 2.09
N PHE A 62 -13.41 5.57 3.20
CA PHE A 62 -12.13 6.21 3.46
C PHE A 62 -11.26 5.49 4.49
N LEU A 63 -9.99 5.88 4.53
CA LEU A 63 -9.08 5.69 5.65
C LEU A 63 -8.77 7.05 6.26
N LYS A 64 -8.87 7.16 7.58
CA LYS A 64 -8.56 8.38 8.33
C LYS A 64 -7.45 8.11 9.33
N PHE A 65 -6.45 8.98 9.36
CA PHE A 65 -5.29 8.92 10.22
C PHE A 65 -5.29 10.16 11.10
N THR A 66 -5.32 9.99 12.41
CA THR A 66 -5.29 11.09 13.37
C THR A 66 -4.08 10.98 14.28
N VAL A 67 -3.36 12.10 14.42
CA VAL A 67 -2.16 12.22 15.25
C VAL A 67 -2.28 13.46 16.13
N ASP A 68 -2.11 13.28 17.44
CA ASP A 68 -2.03 14.39 18.38
C ASP A 68 -0.65 15.05 18.27
N THR A 69 -0.61 16.34 17.94
CA THR A 69 0.62 17.11 17.79
C THR A 69 0.34 18.61 17.94
N ASP A 70 1.23 19.32 18.64
CA ASP A 70 1.19 20.80 18.75
C ASP A 70 2.21 21.47 17.80
N ASP A 71 2.96 20.68 17.04
CA ASP A 71 4.14 21.13 16.28
C ASP A 71 3.81 21.48 14.82
N VAL A 72 2.53 21.54 14.47
CA VAL A 72 2.03 21.78 13.12
C VAL A 72 1.24 23.10 13.08
N SER A 73 1.28 23.80 11.95
CA SER A 73 0.50 25.01 11.69
C SER A 73 -0.84 24.66 11.02
N ASP A 74 -1.84 25.53 11.14
CA ASP A 74 -3.19 25.34 10.55
C ASP A 74 -3.19 25.12 9.01
N ASP A 75 -2.19 25.65 8.30
CA ASP A 75 -2.08 25.52 6.85
C ASP A 75 -1.38 24.22 6.44
N VAL A 76 -2.13 23.11 6.43
CA VAL A 76 -1.66 21.79 5.95
C VAL A 76 -2.41 21.31 4.70
N THR A 77 -1.71 20.59 3.83
CA THR A 77 -2.26 19.93 2.65
C THR A 77 -1.71 18.51 2.50
N ALA A 78 -2.50 17.65 1.85
CA ALA A 78 -2.06 16.32 1.44
C ALA A 78 -1.80 16.34 -0.08
N ASP A 79 -0.58 15.98 -0.47
CA ASP A 79 -0.17 15.95 -1.87
C ASP A 79 0.17 14.53 -2.29
N ALA A 80 -0.49 14.04 -3.34
CA ALA A 80 -0.13 12.81 -4.01
C ALA A 80 0.99 13.08 -5.05
N ILE A 81 2.13 12.42 -4.89
CA ILE A 81 3.26 12.50 -5.80
C ILE A 81 3.62 11.12 -6.36
N GLU A 82 3.93 11.05 -7.65
CA GLU A 82 4.47 9.84 -8.25
C GLU A 82 5.99 9.80 -8.01
N ILE A 83 6.44 8.87 -7.16
CA ILE A 83 7.87 8.73 -6.82
C ILE A 83 8.61 7.76 -7.74
N TYR A 84 7.85 6.92 -8.43
CA TYR A 84 8.30 5.98 -9.44
C TYR A 84 7.09 5.62 -10.30
N PRO A 85 7.24 5.29 -11.59
CA PRO A 85 6.11 4.89 -12.43
C PRO A 85 5.18 3.87 -11.76
N GLY A 86 3.93 4.27 -11.53
CA GLY A 86 2.90 3.45 -10.86
C GLY A 86 3.01 3.34 -9.34
N VAL A 87 3.86 4.16 -8.71
CA VAL A 87 3.97 4.29 -7.25
C VAL A 87 3.66 5.71 -6.83
N THR A 88 2.50 5.86 -6.20
CA THR A 88 2.01 7.11 -5.64
C THR A 88 2.29 7.17 -4.15
N LYS A 89 2.82 8.29 -3.69
CA LYS A 89 3.07 8.59 -2.29
C LYS A 89 2.28 9.84 -1.90
N ILE A 90 1.51 9.76 -0.82
CA ILE A 90 0.90 10.91 -0.18
C ILE A 90 1.91 11.46 0.82
N VAL A 91 2.19 12.76 0.72
CA VAL A 91 2.99 13.52 1.68
C VAL A 91 2.16 14.65 2.26
N ILE A 92 2.39 14.98 3.53
CA ILE A 92 1.77 16.14 4.17
C ILE A 92 2.70 17.34 4.05
N ARG A 93 2.19 18.44 3.54
CA ARG A 93 2.91 19.71 3.39
C ARG A 93 2.22 20.80 4.20
N GLY A 94 2.98 21.76 4.69
CA GLY A 94 2.45 22.84 5.51
C GLY A 94 3.56 23.61 6.19
N ASN A 95 3.21 24.76 6.75
CA ASN A 95 4.16 25.58 7.50
C ASN A 95 4.50 24.87 8.83
N GLY A 96 5.78 24.77 9.19
CA GLY A 96 6.25 24.00 10.37
C GLY A 96 6.50 22.51 10.13
N ILE A 97 5.95 21.91 9.05
CA ILE A 97 6.18 20.49 8.74
C ILE A 97 7.62 20.21 8.27
N ALA A 98 8.25 21.18 7.61
CA ALA A 98 9.65 21.07 7.20
C ALA A 98 10.62 20.90 8.39
N ASP A 99 10.25 21.45 9.55
CA ASP A 99 11.04 21.33 10.78
C ASP A 99 10.86 19.95 11.43
N LEU A 100 9.69 19.32 11.22
CA LEU A 100 9.38 17.96 11.70
C LEU A 100 10.00 16.86 10.86
N SER A 101 10.13 17.06 9.56
CA SER A 101 10.70 16.06 8.64
C SER A 101 12.22 15.88 8.75
N GLY A 102 12.88 16.63 9.64
CA GLY A 102 14.33 16.63 9.81
C GLY A 102 15.09 16.82 8.50
N SER A 103 16.41 16.67 8.51
CA SER A 103 17.18 16.70 7.25
C SER A 103 16.69 15.64 6.26
N GLU A 104 16.89 15.86 4.95
CA GLU A 104 16.51 15.05 3.77
C GLU A 104 16.82 13.52 3.81
N LEU A 105 17.39 13.01 4.90
CA LEU A 105 17.84 11.64 5.14
C LEU A 105 17.18 10.92 6.34
N GLU A 106 16.18 11.50 7.02
CA GLU A 106 15.42 10.75 8.03
C GLU A 106 14.59 9.63 7.37
N LEU A 107 15.09 8.41 7.50
CA LEU A 107 14.49 7.18 6.93
C LEU A 107 13.42 6.57 7.83
N ASP A 108 13.28 7.09 9.05
CA ASP A 108 12.43 6.61 10.13
C ASP A 108 11.09 7.37 10.19
N LEU A 109 10.60 7.87 9.06
CA LEU A 109 9.28 8.47 8.99
C LEU A 109 8.16 7.43 9.10
N TRP A 110 7.03 7.87 9.66
CA TRP A 110 5.84 7.05 9.80
C TRP A 110 5.20 6.80 8.43
N ARG A 111 4.98 5.52 8.09
CA ARG A 111 4.53 5.12 6.76
C ARG A 111 3.46 4.05 6.83
N PHE A 112 2.41 4.23 6.04
CA PHE A 112 1.33 3.26 5.90
C PHE A 112 1.14 2.87 4.44
N ARG A 113 0.94 1.57 4.19
CA ARG A 113 0.68 1.04 2.85
C ARG A 113 -0.80 1.08 2.60
N LEU A 114 -1.20 1.83 1.58
CA LEU A 114 -2.61 2.02 1.29
C LEU A 114 -3.15 0.87 0.42
N PRO A 115 -4.38 0.41 0.67
CA PRO A 115 -5.07 -0.53 -0.22
C PRO A 115 -5.21 0.02 -1.65
N GLU A 116 -5.34 -0.87 -2.63
CA GLU A 116 -5.47 -0.48 -4.04
C GLU A 116 -6.74 0.34 -4.32
N CYS A 117 -7.82 0.11 -3.56
CA CYS A 117 -9.07 0.85 -3.68
C CYS A 117 -8.98 2.32 -3.26
N THR A 118 -7.89 2.76 -2.61
CA THR A 118 -7.73 4.17 -2.21
C THR A 118 -7.54 5.11 -3.40
N GLN A 119 -7.90 6.38 -3.25
CA GLN A 119 -7.66 7.45 -4.23
C GLN A 119 -6.73 8.53 -3.62
N PRO A 120 -5.40 8.33 -3.65
CA PRO A 120 -4.43 9.25 -3.06
C PRO A 120 -4.57 10.71 -3.50
N GLU A 121 -4.92 10.92 -4.77
CA GLU A 121 -5.13 12.20 -5.43
C GLU A 121 -6.33 13.01 -4.88
N LEU A 122 -7.22 12.37 -4.13
CA LEU A 122 -8.32 13.04 -3.41
C LEU A 122 -8.07 13.15 -1.90
N ALA A 123 -6.87 12.78 -1.44
CA ALA A 123 -6.55 12.85 -0.03
C ALA A 123 -6.58 14.29 0.47
N THR A 124 -7.03 14.47 1.71
CA THR A 124 -7.08 15.76 2.39
C THR A 124 -6.33 15.69 3.70
N ALA A 125 -5.79 16.82 4.13
CA ALA A 125 -5.23 17.00 5.46
C ALA A 125 -5.88 18.23 6.09
N ALA A 126 -6.14 18.14 7.39
CA ALA A 126 -6.58 19.26 8.20
C ALA A 126 -5.87 19.20 9.54
N TYR A 127 -5.46 20.37 10.03
CA TYR A 127 -4.91 20.51 11.37
C TYR A 127 -5.84 21.41 12.19
N GLY A 128 -6.13 21.00 13.42
CA GLY A 128 -6.95 21.79 14.33
C GLY A 128 -7.06 21.15 15.70
N SER A 129 -7.17 21.98 16.74
CA SER A 129 -7.28 21.53 18.14
C SER A 129 -6.13 20.64 18.63
N GLY A 130 -4.91 20.79 18.06
CA GLY A 130 -3.76 19.97 18.40
C GLY A 130 -3.78 18.58 17.74
N GLU A 131 -4.59 18.38 16.70
CA GLU A 131 -4.68 17.12 15.96
C GLU A 131 -4.43 17.35 14.47
N LEU A 132 -3.55 16.53 13.88
CA LEU A 132 -3.45 16.38 12.43
C LEU A 132 -4.35 15.23 12.00
N VAL A 133 -5.28 15.51 11.09
CA VAL A 133 -6.19 14.53 10.50
C VAL A 133 -5.93 14.43 9.01
N VAL A 134 -5.58 13.23 8.54
CA VAL A 134 -5.41 12.92 7.12
C VAL A 134 -6.51 11.95 6.69
N THR A 135 -7.27 12.31 5.66
CA THR A 135 -8.33 11.45 5.11
C THR A 135 -7.95 11.03 3.69
N VAL A 136 -7.97 9.73 3.43
CA VAL A 136 -7.71 9.13 2.12
C VAL A 136 -8.98 8.43 1.65
N PRO A 137 -9.70 9.00 0.67
CA PRO A 137 -10.90 8.38 0.11
C PRO A 137 -10.60 7.03 -0.53
N LYS A 138 -11.61 6.17 -0.58
CA LYS A 138 -11.64 4.95 -1.38
C LYS A 138 -12.55 5.18 -2.58
N GLY A 139 -12.19 4.57 -3.71
CA GLY A 139 -13.09 4.50 -4.86
C GLY A 139 -14.23 3.55 -4.57
N ALA A 140 -15.35 3.76 -5.26
CA ALA A 140 -16.39 2.74 -5.33
C ALA A 140 -15.72 1.46 -5.82
N GLU A 141 -15.72 0.43 -4.98
CA GLU A 141 -15.49 -0.93 -5.45
C GLU A 141 -16.60 -1.15 -6.46
N GLU A 142 -16.28 -1.19 -7.76
CA GLU A 142 -17.13 -1.91 -8.69
C GLU A 142 -17.16 -3.31 -8.09
N GLU A 143 -18.28 -3.69 -7.45
CA GLU A 143 -18.48 -5.07 -7.00
C GLU A 143 -18.03 -5.95 -8.16
N ASP A 144 -16.92 -6.67 -7.97
CA ASP A 144 -16.41 -7.57 -8.98
C ASP A 144 -17.54 -8.54 -9.31
N GLY A 145 -18.26 -8.27 -10.40
CA GLY A 145 -19.35 -9.06 -10.94
C GLY A 145 -18.82 -10.38 -11.47
N SER A 146 -18.23 -11.20 -10.60
CA SER A 146 -17.88 -12.58 -10.86
C SER A 146 -18.98 -13.48 -10.31
N GLY A 147 -20.14 -13.37 -10.95
CA GLY A 147 -21.25 -14.32 -10.84
C GLY A 147 -21.72 -14.71 -12.23
N GLY A 148 -20.80 -15.20 -13.07
CA GLY A 148 -21.15 -15.82 -14.34
C GLY A 148 -22.01 -17.06 -14.11
N GLY A 149 -23.30 -16.95 -14.38
CA GLY A 149 -24.26 -18.03 -14.44
C GLY A 149 -25.35 -17.66 -15.42
N GLY A 150 -25.02 -17.72 -16.72
CA GLY A 150 -26.01 -17.63 -17.78
C GLY A 150 -26.95 -18.82 -17.66
N GLU A 151 -28.21 -18.54 -17.34
CA GLU A 151 -29.34 -19.44 -17.57
C GLU A 151 -29.68 -19.34 -19.06
N ASP A 152 -29.19 -20.28 -19.85
CA ASP A 152 -29.77 -20.60 -21.15
C ASP A 152 -30.22 -22.07 -21.07
N ASP A 153 -31.53 -22.24 -20.96
CA ASP A 153 -32.28 -23.48 -21.07
C ASP A 153 -32.02 -24.14 -22.44
N ASP A 154 -31.50 -25.36 -22.45
CA ASP A 154 -31.66 -26.31 -23.54
C ASP A 154 -31.52 -27.75 -22.99
N GLU A 155 -32.61 -28.32 -22.49
CA GLU A 155 -32.75 -29.78 -22.32
C GLU A 155 -34.03 -30.28 -23.00
N ASP A 156 -33.86 -30.87 -24.18
CA ASP A 156 -34.78 -31.86 -24.77
C ASP A 156 -33.95 -32.93 -25.50
N ASP A 157 -33.79 -34.10 -24.88
CA ASP A 157 -34.48 -35.34 -25.30
C ASP A 157 -33.92 -36.58 -24.55
N GLY A 158 -34.85 -37.28 -23.90
CA GLY A 158 -34.90 -38.71 -23.56
C GLY A 158 -33.65 -39.53 -23.22
N ASP A 159 -33.57 -40.05 -21.98
CA ASP A 159 -33.88 -41.47 -21.69
C ASP A 159 -33.62 -41.83 -20.21
N ILE A 160 -34.34 -42.86 -19.76
CA ILE A 160 -34.17 -43.69 -18.57
C ILE A 160 -34.87 -43.24 -17.27
N GLY A 161 -36.09 -43.75 -17.12
CA GLY A 161 -36.36 -44.67 -16.02
C GLY A 161 -36.69 -44.08 -14.64
N ALA A 162 -37.97 -43.76 -14.44
CA ALA A 162 -38.78 -43.98 -13.24
C ALA A 162 -38.08 -44.03 -11.85
N GLY A 163 -38.34 -43.02 -11.01
CA GLY A 163 -37.96 -43.06 -9.60
C GLY A 163 -38.45 -41.90 -8.74
N ARG A 164 -39.76 -41.80 -8.53
CA ARG A 164 -40.47 -40.93 -7.57
C ARG A 164 -39.82 -40.91 -6.17
N LEU A 165 -39.57 -39.72 -5.60
CA LEU A 165 -39.78 -39.44 -4.17
C LEU A 165 -40.17 -37.97 -3.94
N VAL A 166 -41.23 -37.80 -3.16
CA VAL A 166 -41.88 -36.54 -2.76
C VAL A 166 -41.32 -36.07 -1.42
N PHE A 167 -41.12 -34.77 -1.25
CA PHE A 167 -40.88 -34.17 0.06
C PHE A 167 -42.18 -33.59 0.60
N VAL A 168 -42.57 -34.07 1.79
CA VAL A 168 -43.63 -33.50 2.61
C VAL A 168 -42.95 -32.58 3.62
N GLN A 169 -43.54 -31.41 3.80
CA GLN A 169 -43.07 -30.25 4.54
C GLN A 169 -42.80 -30.50 6.03
#